data_AF-A0A1Q6LDF3-F1
#
_entry.id   AF-A0A1Q6LDF3-F1
#
_cell.length_a   1.000
_cell.length_b   1.000
_cell.length_c   1.000
_cell.angle_alpha   90.00
_cell.angle_beta   90.00
_cell.angle_gamma   90.00
#
_symmetry.space_group_name_H-M   'P 1'
#
loop_
_entity.id
_entity.type
_entity.pdbx_description
1 polymer ?
#
loop_
_entity_poly.entity_id
_entity_poly.type
_entity_poly.pdbx_seq_one_letter_code
_entity_poly.pdbx_strand_id
1 'polypeptide(L)'
;MEGYDNEGNELYAKYTAKVAAQMNKEASNLLGSFMRPTLVVPMHSYLVHFPSVLAKGNAVGYARYYITAQDHDDVYNRVSDVLDEVQNGISHTGYDAAAQAQTMQALNVVVMTFGYGFITLITLISVMNIINTISSGMEERRREFAMIKSVGMTPRSFKKSIYLENIRYGVMALVWGLPISLGLDFLMYKILGSSFDYGYTFRWYYYLAAALAVFAVIGVALLYALDKIKKDNIIETLKRDDI
;
A
#
# COMPACT_ATOMS: atom_id res chain seq x y z
N MET A 1 29.81 12.50 6.57
CA MET A 1 31.28 12.32 6.52
C MET A 1 31.59 11.06 7.31
N GLU A 2 31.99 10.00 6.62
CA GLU A 2 32.38 8.72 7.20
C GLU A 2 33.76 8.85 7.86
N GLY A 3 33.92 8.24 9.03
CA GLY A 3 35.14 8.26 9.82
C GLY A 3 35.56 6.83 10.10
N TYR A 4 36.75 6.48 9.63
CA TYR A 4 37.39 5.18 9.79
C TYR A 4 38.53 5.31 10.80
N ASP A 5 38.85 4.23 11.51
CA ASP A 5 40.04 4.20 12.38
C ASP A 5 41.32 4.02 11.55
N ASN A 6 42.49 4.10 12.21
CA ASN A 6 43.80 3.97 11.55
C ASN A 6 44.07 2.55 10.98
N GLU A 7 43.19 1.58 11.21
CA GLU A 7 43.24 0.23 10.65
C GLU A 7 42.22 0.03 9.51
N GLY A 8 41.49 1.10 9.13
CA GLY A 8 40.52 1.07 8.04
C GLY A 8 39.15 0.50 8.42
N ASN A 9 38.84 0.37 9.71
CA ASN A 9 37.54 -0.10 10.17
C ASN A 9 36.57 1.07 10.37
N GLU A 10 35.32 0.87 9.95
CA GLU A 10 34.27 1.88 10.05
C GLU A 10 33.83 2.04 11.51
N LEU A 11 34.27 3.12 12.16
CA LEU A 11 34.03 3.40 13.60
C LEU A 11 32.54 3.47 13.96
N TYR A 12 31.69 3.79 12.97
CA TYR A 12 30.26 3.97 13.15
C TYR A 12 29.49 2.67 13.39
N ALA A 13 29.90 1.54 12.80
CA ALA A 13 29.11 0.31 12.81
C ALA A 13 28.92 -0.28 14.22
N LYS A 14 29.97 -0.24 15.05
CA LYS A 14 29.98 -0.88 16.38
C LYS A 14 29.13 -0.13 17.42
N TYR A 15 29.05 1.21 17.33
CA TYR A 15 28.31 2.04 18.27
C TYR A 15 26.84 2.23 17.86
N THR A 16 26.55 2.25 16.55
CA THR A 16 25.19 2.34 16.02
C THR A 16 24.35 1.12 16.44
N ALA A 17 24.95 -0.08 16.44
CA ALA A 17 24.26 -1.32 16.87
C ALA A 17 23.85 -1.33 18.35
N LYS A 18 24.67 -0.75 19.24
CA LYS A 18 24.39 -0.70 20.69
C LYS A 18 23.27 0.27 21.04
N VAL A 19 23.18 1.40 20.33
CA VAL A 19 22.13 2.40 20.56
C VAL A 19 20.83 2.00 19.87
N ALA A 20 20.89 1.39 18.68
CA ALA A 20 19.72 0.80 18.02
C ALA A 20 19.01 -0.24 18.90
N ALA A 21 19.76 -1.02 19.68
CA ALA A 21 19.21 -1.98 20.63
C ALA A 21 18.46 -1.32 21.82
N GLN A 22 18.82 -0.10 22.20
CA GLN A 22 18.19 0.65 23.30
C GLN A 22 16.96 1.48 22.88
N MET A 23 16.79 1.74 21.59
CA MET A 23 15.68 2.54 21.04
C MET A 23 14.33 1.81 20.96
N ASN A 24 14.22 0.57 21.41
CA ASN A 24 13.05 -0.26 21.16
C ASN A 24 12.01 -0.21 22.30
N LYS A 25 11.07 0.75 22.21
CA LYS A 25 9.62 0.53 22.42
C LYS A 25 8.75 1.76 22.16
N GLU A 26 9.30 2.98 22.31
CA GLU A 26 8.52 4.23 22.18
C GLU A 26 8.77 4.98 20.85
N ALA A 27 9.85 4.66 20.12
CA ALA A 27 10.21 5.32 18.86
C ALA A 27 9.33 4.92 17.67
N SER A 28 8.50 3.87 17.78
CA SER A 28 7.62 3.41 16.70
C SER A 28 6.59 4.47 16.28
N ASN A 29 6.29 5.44 17.14
CA ASN A 29 5.32 6.50 16.85
C ASN A 29 5.94 7.75 16.20
N LEU A 30 7.27 7.79 16.03
CA LEU A 30 7.99 8.90 15.37
C LEU A 30 8.28 8.62 13.88
N LEU A 31 7.88 7.44 13.37
CA LEU A 31 8.18 6.89 12.03
C LEU A 31 7.50 7.60 10.84
N GLY A 32 7.07 8.86 10.99
CA GLY A 32 6.47 9.64 9.92
C GLY A 32 7.40 10.68 9.27
N SER A 33 8.62 10.85 9.77
CA SER A 33 9.52 11.92 9.31
C SER A 33 10.83 11.35 8.77
N PHE A 34 11.37 11.97 7.72
CA PHE A 34 12.67 11.73 7.08
C PHE A 34 13.89 11.79 8.02
N MET A 35 13.68 11.85 9.33
CA MET A 35 14.71 11.83 10.34
C MET A 35 15.22 10.41 10.51
N ARG A 36 16.39 10.13 9.92
CA ARG A 36 17.27 9.09 10.42
C ARG A 36 17.35 9.23 11.95
N PRO A 37 17.36 8.12 12.71
CA PRO A 37 17.49 8.19 14.17
C PRO A 37 18.70 9.04 14.51
N THR A 38 18.45 10.27 14.97
CA THR A 38 19.50 11.22 15.27
C THR A 38 19.91 10.95 16.70
N LEU A 39 21.08 10.33 16.85
CA LEU A 39 21.66 10.06 18.15
C LEU A 39 22.02 11.39 18.82
N VAL A 40 21.20 11.84 19.78
CA VAL A 40 21.52 13.00 20.61
C VAL A 40 22.51 12.56 21.69
N VAL A 41 23.79 12.69 21.40
CA VAL A 41 24.85 12.40 22.37
C VAL A 41 25.09 13.66 23.21
N PRO A 42 25.16 13.56 24.55
CA PRO A 42 25.59 14.67 25.40
C PRO A 42 26.95 15.19 24.91
N MET A 43 27.08 16.51 24.77
CA MET A 43 28.29 17.15 24.22
C MET A 43 29.57 16.63 24.90
N HIS A 44 29.52 16.39 26.22
CA HIS A 44 30.63 15.82 26.98
C HIS A 44 31.09 14.44 26.47
N SER A 45 30.18 13.51 26.19
CA SER A 45 30.54 12.20 25.65
C SER A 45 31.08 12.29 24.22
N TYR A 46 30.56 13.22 23.41
CA TYR A 46 31.11 13.48 22.08
C TYR A 46 32.55 14.02 22.15
N LEU A 47 32.81 14.94 23.10
CA LEU A 47 34.13 15.54 23.34
C LEU A 47 35.19 14.52 23.80
N VAL A 48 34.81 13.54 24.62
CA VAL A 48 35.71 12.50 25.13
C VAL A 48 36.10 11.50 24.04
N HIS A 49 35.17 11.16 23.14
CA HIS A 49 35.37 10.11 22.13
C HIS A 49 35.83 10.62 20.76
N PHE A 50 35.65 11.91 20.45
CA PHE A 50 36.07 12.53 19.18
C PHE A 50 36.98 13.77 19.37
N PRO A 51 38.08 13.67 20.12
CA PRO A 51 38.93 14.84 20.45
C PRO A 51 39.62 15.47 19.22
N SER A 52 39.82 14.72 18.13
CA SER A 52 40.42 15.20 16.88
C SER A 52 39.50 16.09 16.04
N VAL A 53 38.16 16.00 16.23
CA VAL A 53 37.18 16.81 15.49
C VAL A 53 37.23 18.28 15.91
N LEU A 54 37.74 18.56 17.11
CA LEU A 54 37.83 19.91 17.69
C LEU A 54 39.29 20.34 17.96
N ALA A 55 40.27 19.70 17.31
CA ALA A 55 41.66 20.14 17.39
C ALA A 55 41.76 21.63 16.99
N LYS A 56 42.53 22.40 17.79
CA LYS A 56 42.62 23.88 17.76
C LYS A 56 42.39 24.49 16.37
N GLY A 57 41.28 25.21 16.22
CA GLY A 57 40.93 25.96 15.01
C GLY A 57 39.55 25.64 14.45
N ASN A 58 39.00 24.45 14.73
CA ASN A 58 37.68 24.05 14.26
C ASN A 58 36.69 23.95 15.43
N ALA A 59 35.98 25.04 15.72
CA ALA A 59 34.81 25.01 16.60
C ALA A 59 33.56 24.83 15.72
N VAL A 60 33.00 23.62 15.69
CA VAL A 60 31.71 23.37 15.03
C VAL A 60 30.66 23.19 16.12
N GLY A 61 30.04 24.30 16.54
CA GLY A 61 28.86 24.30 17.39
C GLY A 61 27.62 24.47 16.52
N TYR A 62 26.73 23.49 16.49
CA TYR A 62 25.41 23.64 15.88
C TYR A 62 24.36 23.67 16.99
N ALA A 63 23.41 24.60 16.89
CA ALA A 63 22.21 24.63 17.72
C ALA A 63 21.00 24.31 16.83
N ARG A 64 20.15 23.38 17.26
CA ARG A 64 18.90 23.06 16.56
C ARG A 64 17.73 23.59 17.39
N TYR A 65 16.95 24.47 16.79
CA TYR A 65 15.74 25.02 17.40
C TYR A 65 14.51 24.43 16.71
N TYR A 66 13.52 24.04 17.52
CA TYR A 66 12.21 23.60 17.03
C TYR A 66 11.21 24.68 17.40
N ILE A 67 10.60 25.30 16.40
CA ILE A 67 9.62 26.37 16.57
C ILE A 67 8.28 25.82 16.12
N THR A 68 7.31 25.80 17.02
CA THR A 68 5.92 25.52 16.67
C THR A 68 5.21 26.84 16.48
N ALA A 69 4.70 27.08 15.27
CA ALA A 69 3.96 28.27 14.90
C ALA A 69 2.57 27.90 14.41
N GLN A 70 1.61 28.83 14.51
CA GLN A 70 0.30 28.67 13.88
C GLN A 70 0.37 28.85 12.37
N ASP A 71 1.11 29.86 11.93
CA ASP A 71 1.44 30.10 10.52
C ASP A 71 2.91 29.73 10.30
N HIS A 72 3.13 28.56 9.72
CA HIS A 72 4.48 28.03 9.52
C HIS A 72 5.24 28.80 8.43
N ASP A 73 4.54 29.33 7.42
CA ASP A 73 5.13 29.99 6.27
C ASP A 73 5.63 31.40 6.65
N ASP A 74 4.80 32.20 7.33
CA ASP A 74 5.21 33.53 7.83
C ASP A 74 6.41 33.43 8.78
N VAL A 75 6.35 32.50 9.74
CA VAL A 75 7.42 32.33 10.73
C VAL A 75 8.69 31.78 10.06
N TYR A 76 8.57 30.86 9.11
CA TYR A 76 9.73 30.34 8.38
C TYR A 76 10.43 31.45 7.60
N ASN A 77 9.68 32.25 6.83
CA ASN A 77 10.24 33.33 6.01
C ASN A 77 10.90 34.40 6.89
N ARG A 78 10.24 34.83 7.97
CA ARG A 78 10.81 35.84 8.90
C ARG A 78 12.05 35.36 9.63
N VAL A 79 12.08 34.09 10.03
CA VAL A 79 13.27 33.50 10.66
C VAL A 79 14.40 33.35 9.63
N SER A 80 14.09 32.96 8.40
CA SER A 80 15.06 32.90 7.30
C SER A 80 15.69 34.26 7.03
N ASP A 81 14.86 35.31 6.89
CA ASP A 81 15.31 36.67 6.61
C ASP A 81 16.26 37.20 7.71
N VAL A 82 15.91 36.97 8.99
CA VAL A 82 16.76 37.37 10.13
C VAL A 82 18.09 36.59 10.14
N LEU A 83 18.06 35.31 9.79
CA LEU A 83 19.27 34.47 9.75
C LEU A 83 20.18 34.82 8.57
N ASP A 84 19.60 35.24 7.44
CA ASP A 84 20.33 35.74 6.27
C ASP A 84 20.99 37.09 6.55
N GLU A 85 20.34 37.98 7.32
CA GLU A 85 20.92 39.27 7.72
C GLU A 85 22.09 39.12 8.71
N VAL A 86 22.05 38.08 9.57
CA VAL A 86 23.07 37.82 10.61
C VAL A 86 24.26 37.00 10.07
N GLN A 87 24.55 37.08 8.76
CA GLN A 87 25.59 36.33 8.01
C GLN A 87 27.06 36.52 8.45
N ASN A 88 27.34 36.85 9.70
CA ASN A 88 28.68 36.92 10.31
C ASN A 88 29.27 35.52 10.58
N GLY A 89 29.40 34.70 9.53
CA GLY A 89 30.11 33.41 9.57
C GLY A 89 29.31 32.23 10.14
N ILE A 90 27.98 32.37 10.29
CA ILE A 90 27.09 31.29 10.76
C ILE A 90 26.35 30.70 9.56
N SER A 91 26.65 29.45 9.19
CA SER A 91 25.85 28.70 8.22
C SER A 91 24.57 28.19 8.89
N HIS A 92 23.42 28.55 8.34
CA HIS A 92 22.12 28.09 8.81
C HIS A 92 21.44 27.21 7.74
N THR A 93 20.58 26.30 8.19
CA THR A 93 19.73 25.48 7.31
C THR A 93 18.33 25.51 7.89
N GLY A 94 17.38 26.03 7.11
CA GLY A 94 15.96 26.01 7.44
C GLY A 94 15.32 24.71 6.95
N TYR A 95 14.42 24.15 7.74
CA TYR A 95 13.59 23.02 7.33
C TYR A 95 12.17 23.25 7.79
N ASP A 96 11.26 23.45 6.85
CA ASP A 96 9.84 23.53 7.12
C ASP A 96 9.21 22.13 7.08
N ALA A 97 9.00 21.57 8.27
CA ALA A 97 8.36 20.27 8.42
C ALA A 97 6.88 20.28 7.99
N ALA A 98 6.18 21.41 8.11
CA ALA A 98 4.77 21.52 7.74
C ALA A 98 4.60 21.61 6.21
N ALA A 99 5.40 22.43 5.52
CA ALA A 99 5.40 22.50 4.06
C ALA A 99 5.79 21.16 3.41
N GLN A 100 6.78 20.46 3.98
CA GLN A 100 7.15 19.13 3.49
C GLN A 100 6.06 18.09 3.76
N ALA A 101 5.41 18.13 4.94
CA ALA A 101 4.29 17.25 5.23
C ALA A 101 3.11 17.50 4.26
N GLN A 102 2.80 18.76 3.95
CA GLN A 102 1.77 19.13 2.96
C GLN A 102 2.12 18.59 1.56
N THR A 103 3.37 18.76 1.13
CA THR A 103 3.84 18.24 -0.17
C THR A 103 3.72 16.71 -0.22
N MET A 104 4.12 16.03 0.85
CA MET A 104 4.05 14.57 0.93
C MET A 104 2.61 14.06 0.97
N GLN A 105 1.72 14.77 1.68
CA GLN A 105 0.28 14.49 1.67
C GLN A 105 -0.32 14.69 0.28
N ALA A 106 0.03 15.78 -0.41
CA ALA A 106 -0.45 16.04 -1.77
C ALA A 106 -0.02 14.93 -2.73
N LEU A 107 1.25 14.52 -2.70
CA LEU A 107 1.75 13.40 -3.49
C LEU A 107 1.01 12.09 -3.15
N ASN A 108 0.79 11.82 -1.86
CA ASN A 108 0.08 10.62 -1.44
C ASN A 108 -1.37 10.60 -1.94
N VAL A 109 -2.08 11.73 -1.85
CA VAL A 109 -3.46 11.86 -2.38
C VAL A 109 -3.50 11.61 -3.88
N VAL A 110 -2.55 12.16 -4.64
CA VAL A 110 -2.44 11.91 -6.09
C VAL A 110 -2.24 10.42 -6.37
N VAL A 111 -1.24 9.79 -5.74
CA VAL A 111 -0.93 8.37 -5.95
C VAL A 111 -2.12 7.48 -5.56
N MET A 112 -2.75 7.73 -4.42
CA MET A 112 -3.94 6.98 -3.98
C MET A 112 -5.11 7.16 -4.93
N THR A 113 -5.37 8.38 -5.40
CA THR A 113 -6.50 8.66 -6.29
C THR A 113 -6.36 7.93 -7.62
N PHE A 114 -5.18 8.02 -8.26
CA PHE A 114 -4.92 7.28 -9.48
C PHE A 114 -4.89 5.77 -9.24
N GLY A 115 -4.27 5.31 -8.15
CA GLY A 115 -4.22 3.90 -7.77
C GLY A 115 -5.60 3.28 -7.62
N TYR A 116 -6.48 3.89 -6.81
CA TYR A 116 -7.86 3.42 -6.66
C TYR A 116 -8.69 3.56 -7.94
N GLY A 117 -8.43 4.60 -8.75
CA GLY A 117 -9.04 4.76 -10.07
C GLY A 117 -8.72 3.58 -10.99
N PHE A 118 -7.44 3.21 -11.13
CA PHE A 118 -7.03 2.08 -11.95
C PHE A 118 -7.55 0.75 -11.40
N ILE A 119 -7.51 0.53 -10.08
CA ILE A 119 -8.06 -0.68 -9.45
C ILE A 119 -9.55 -0.79 -9.79
N THR A 120 -10.31 0.29 -9.67
CA THR A 120 -11.74 0.30 -9.99
C THR A 120 -11.99 -0.02 -11.46
N LEU A 121 -11.22 0.58 -12.38
CA LEU A 121 -11.34 0.34 -13.82
C LEU A 121 -11.04 -1.12 -14.18
N ILE A 122 -9.93 -1.67 -13.68
CA ILE A 122 -9.53 -3.06 -13.94
C ILE A 122 -10.56 -4.02 -13.32
N THR A 123 -11.07 -3.70 -12.14
CA THR A 123 -12.13 -4.48 -11.48
C THR A 123 -13.39 -4.51 -12.33
N LEU A 124 -13.82 -3.36 -12.87
CA LEU A 124 -15.01 -3.28 -13.73
C LEU A 124 -14.84 -4.11 -15.00
N ILE A 125 -13.69 -4.00 -15.67
CA ILE A 125 -13.36 -4.81 -16.86
C ILE A 125 -13.38 -6.31 -16.49
N SER A 126 -12.80 -6.69 -15.36
CA SER A 126 -12.77 -8.07 -14.89
C SER A 126 -14.17 -8.62 -14.61
N VAL A 127 -15.03 -7.84 -13.96
CA VAL A 127 -16.44 -8.20 -13.70
C VAL A 127 -17.18 -8.42 -15.01
N MET A 128 -17.02 -7.52 -15.98
CA MET A 128 -17.65 -7.67 -17.31
C MET A 128 -17.18 -8.93 -18.03
N ASN A 129 -15.88 -9.23 -17.96
CA ASN A 129 -15.33 -10.47 -18.52
C ASN A 129 -15.93 -11.71 -17.85
N ILE A 130 -16.03 -11.73 -16.52
CA ILE A 130 -16.64 -12.85 -15.79
C ILE A 130 -18.10 -13.04 -16.22
N ILE A 131 -18.88 -11.95 -16.29
CA ILE A 131 -20.28 -12.01 -16.74
C ILE A 131 -20.38 -12.58 -18.15
N ASN A 132 -19.52 -12.13 -19.07
CA ASN A 132 -19.52 -12.59 -20.45
C ASN A 132 -19.15 -14.07 -20.56
N THR A 133 -18.10 -14.52 -19.83
CA THR A 133 -17.69 -15.93 -19.80
C THR A 133 -18.78 -16.83 -19.23
N ILE A 134 -19.40 -16.45 -18.11
CA ILE A 134 -20.49 -17.24 -17.52
C ILE A 134 -21.69 -17.26 -18.47
N SER A 135 -22.10 -16.11 -19.02
CA SER A 135 -23.25 -16.03 -19.92
C SER A 135 -23.05 -16.89 -21.17
N SER A 136 -21.85 -16.84 -21.78
CA SER A 136 -21.54 -17.62 -22.98
C SER A 136 -21.50 -19.13 -22.67
N GLY A 137 -20.86 -19.55 -21.58
CA GLY A 137 -20.83 -20.96 -21.20
C GLY A 137 -22.22 -21.52 -20.83
N MET A 138 -23.12 -20.69 -20.30
CA MET A 138 -24.50 -21.09 -20.06
C MET A 138 -25.31 -21.27 -21.36
N GLU A 139 -25.02 -20.47 -22.38
CA GLU A 139 -25.68 -20.56 -23.69
C GLU A 139 -25.32 -21.86 -24.41
N GLU A 140 -24.03 -22.22 -24.43
CA GLU A 140 -23.54 -23.49 -25.00
C GLU A 140 -24.21 -24.70 -24.34
N ARG A 141 -24.33 -24.68 -23.00
CA ARG A 141 -24.92 -25.76 -22.21
C ARG A 141 -26.45 -25.72 -22.16
N ARG A 142 -27.10 -24.73 -22.77
CA ARG A 142 -28.56 -24.56 -22.74
C ARG A 142 -29.29 -25.80 -23.29
N ARG A 143 -28.76 -26.42 -24.36
CA ARG A 143 -29.34 -27.63 -24.97
C ARG A 143 -29.22 -28.85 -24.05
N GLU A 144 -28.06 -29.03 -23.42
CA GLU A 144 -27.82 -30.10 -22.46
C GLU A 144 -28.76 -29.96 -21.25
N PHE A 145 -28.93 -28.74 -20.75
CA PHE A 145 -29.83 -28.45 -19.65
C PHE A 145 -31.31 -28.65 -19.99
N ALA A 146 -31.72 -28.31 -21.22
CA ALA A 146 -33.06 -28.58 -21.69
C ALA A 146 -33.35 -30.09 -21.74
N MET A 147 -32.39 -30.91 -22.18
CA MET A 147 -32.50 -32.38 -22.14
C MET A 147 -32.55 -32.91 -20.71
N ILE A 148 -31.67 -32.46 -19.82
CA ILE A 148 -31.68 -32.93 -18.43
C ILE A 148 -33.00 -32.55 -17.71
N LYS A 149 -33.58 -31.39 -18.06
CA LYS A 149 -34.89 -30.96 -17.56
C LYS A 149 -36.03 -31.86 -18.05
N SER A 150 -35.96 -32.42 -19.27
CA SER A 150 -37.00 -33.32 -19.79
C SER A 150 -37.03 -34.68 -19.11
N VAL A 151 -35.89 -35.13 -18.56
CA VAL A 151 -35.78 -36.36 -17.75
C VAL A 151 -36.23 -36.13 -16.28
N GLY A 152 -36.69 -34.92 -15.93
CA GLY A 152 -37.33 -34.63 -14.64
C GLY A 152 -36.42 -33.94 -13.61
N MET A 153 -35.29 -33.36 -14.00
CA MET A 153 -34.45 -32.61 -13.05
C MET A 153 -35.19 -31.40 -12.47
N THR A 154 -35.24 -31.31 -11.14
CA THR A 154 -35.90 -30.19 -10.46
C THR A 154 -35.12 -28.88 -10.64
N PRO A 155 -35.80 -27.72 -10.79
CA PRO A 155 -35.13 -26.41 -10.93
C PRO A 155 -34.19 -26.04 -9.78
N ARG A 156 -34.45 -26.59 -8.58
CA ARG A 156 -33.60 -26.39 -7.40
C ARG A 156 -32.28 -27.16 -7.53
N SER A 157 -32.33 -28.42 -7.98
CA SER A 157 -31.14 -29.23 -8.23
C SER A 157 -30.27 -28.61 -9.33
N PHE A 158 -30.91 -28.10 -10.38
CA PHE A 158 -30.24 -27.40 -11.47
C PHE A 158 -29.42 -26.18 -10.99
N LYS A 159 -30.06 -25.26 -10.25
CA LYS A 159 -29.38 -24.08 -9.69
C LYS A 159 -28.23 -24.50 -8.77
N LYS A 160 -28.45 -25.50 -7.91
CA LYS A 160 -27.41 -26.00 -6.99
C LYS A 160 -26.18 -26.51 -7.72
N SER A 161 -26.35 -27.24 -8.83
CA SER A 161 -25.24 -27.70 -9.66
C SER A 161 -24.41 -26.55 -10.21
N ILE A 162 -25.07 -25.49 -10.71
CA ILE A 162 -24.37 -24.30 -11.23
C ILE A 162 -23.64 -23.56 -10.12
N TYR A 163 -24.25 -23.39 -8.94
CA TYR A 163 -23.59 -22.75 -7.80
C TYR A 163 -22.32 -23.50 -7.37
N LEU A 164 -22.38 -24.84 -7.30
CA LEU A 164 -21.22 -25.67 -6.94
C LEU A 164 -20.07 -25.54 -7.95
N GLU A 165 -20.39 -25.48 -9.24
CA GLU A 165 -19.40 -25.26 -10.29
C GLU A 165 -18.71 -23.90 -10.16
N ASN A 166 -19.48 -22.85 -9.89
CA ASN A 166 -18.97 -21.49 -9.69
C ASN A 166 -18.13 -21.36 -8.43
N ILE A 167 -18.53 -22.01 -7.33
CA ILE A 167 -17.71 -22.08 -6.11
C ILE A 167 -16.35 -22.71 -6.42
N ARG A 168 -16.31 -23.78 -7.22
CA ARG A 168 -15.05 -24.41 -7.63
C ARG A 168 -14.15 -23.46 -8.40
N TYR A 169 -14.70 -22.67 -9.34
CA TYR A 169 -13.93 -21.64 -10.04
C TYR A 169 -13.43 -20.54 -9.10
N GLY A 170 -14.26 -20.06 -8.17
CA GLY A 170 -13.85 -19.07 -7.17
C GLY A 170 -12.74 -19.58 -6.25
N VAL A 171 -12.83 -20.84 -5.80
CA VAL A 171 -11.78 -21.48 -4.99
C VAL A 171 -10.48 -21.58 -5.80
N MET A 172 -10.53 -22.03 -7.05
CA MET A 172 -9.35 -22.09 -7.92
C MET A 172 -8.73 -20.71 -8.13
N ALA A 173 -9.55 -19.67 -8.33
CA ALA A 173 -9.08 -18.31 -8.46
C ALA A 173 -8.34 -17.82 -7.20
N LEU A 174 -8.82 -18.16 -6.00
CA LEU A 174 -8.16 -17.79 -4.75
C LEU A 174 -6.88 -18.57 -4.50
N VAL A 175 -6.86 -19.87 -4.85
CA VAL A 175 -5.67 -20.73 -4.70
C VAL A 175 -4.48 -20.18 -5.48
N TRP A 176 -4.71 -19.58 -6.65
CA TRP A 176 -3.65 -18.94 -7.43
C TRP A 176 -3.47 -17.45 -7.11
N GLY A 177 -4.58 -16.73 -6.91
CA GLY A 177 -4.57 -15.28 -6.71
C GLY A 177 -3.93 -14.84 -5.39
N LEU A 178 -4.23 -15.54 -4.28
CA LEU A 178 -3.68 -15.16 -2.97
C LEU A 178 -2.16 -15.35 -2.90
N PRO A 179 -1.57 -16.49 -3.30
CA PRO A 179 -0.11 -16.65 -3.27
C PRO A 179 0.62 -15.66 -4.17
N ILE A 180 0.08 -15.40 -5.38
CA ILE A 180 0.66 -14.41 -6.30
C ILE A 180 0.63 -13.02 -5.66
N SER A 181 -0.52 -12.63 -5.09
CA SER A 181 -0.67 -11.33 -4.42
C SER A 181 0.28 -11.18 -3.23
N LEU A 182 0.41 -12.22 -2.39
CA LEU A 182 1.35 -12.24 -1.28
C LEU A 182 2.81 -12.15 -1.75
N GLY A 183 3.15 -12.83 -2.84
CA GLY A 183 4.48 -12.77 -3.45
C GLY A 183 4.81 -11.37 -3.97
N LEU A 184 3.87 -10.71 -4.65
CA LEU A 184 4.05 -9.33 -5.10
C LEU A 184 4.15 -8.34 -3.93
N ASP A 185 3.34 -8.50 -2.89
CA ASP A 185 3.38 -7.66 -1.69
C ASP A 185 4.76 -7.76 -1.01
N PHE A 186 5.26 -8.99 -0.80
CA PHE A 186 6.58 -9.21 -0.25
C PHE A 186 7.71 -8.67 -1.15
N LEU A 187 7.58 -8.82 -2.47
CA LEU A 187 8.56 -8.28 -3.42
C LEU A 187 8.59 -6.75 -3.38
N MET A 188 7.42 -6.10 -3.35
CA MET A 188 7.32 -4.65 -3.17
C MET A 188 7.92 -4.20 -1.86
N TYR A 189 7.65 -4.91 -0.77
CA TYR A 189 8.30 -4.68 0.52
C TYR A 189 9.83 -4.74 0.41
N LYS A 190 10.39 -5.73 -0.28
CA LYS A 190 11.85 -5.85 -0.44
C LYS A 190 12.46 -4.71 -1.26
N ILE A 191 11.74 -4.25 -2.29
CA ILE A 191 12.22 -3.18 -3.18
C ILE A 191 12.11 -1.81 -2.50
N LEU A 192 11.01 -1.52 -1.80
CA LEU A 192 10.78 -0.23 -1.16
C LEU A 192 11.34 -0.17 0.26
N GLY A 193 11.27 -1.26 1.01
CA GLY A 193 11.76 -1.36 2.40
C GLY A 193 13.28 -1.33 2.53
N SER A 194 14.03 -1.49 1.44
CA SER A 194 15.47 -1.17 1.44
C SER A 194 15.74 0.35 1.47
N SER A 195 14.78 1.16 1.00
CA SER A 195 14.86 2.63 0.98
C SER A 195 14.24 3.27 2.22
N PHE A 196 13.32 2.57 2.90
CA PHE A 196 12.59 3.07 4.06
C PHE A 196 12.61 2.04 5.19
N ASP A 197 12.96 2.45 6.41
CA ASP A 197 13.04 1.61 7.62
C ASP A 197 11.65 1.23 8.17
N TYR A 198 10.74 0.82 7.29
CA TYR A 198 9.43 0.29 7.62
C TYR A 198 9.55 -1.23 7.82
N GLY A 199 9.10 -1.72 8.98
CA GLY A 199 8.91 -3.16 9.18
C GLY A 199 7.80 -3.71 8.28
N TYR A 200 7.93 -4.97 7.84
CA TYR A 200 6.84 -5.65 7.12
C TYR A 200 5.65 -5.87 8.06
N THR A 201 4.51 -5.23 7.76
CA THR A 201 3.28 -5.41 8.54
C THR A 201 2.27 -6.23 7.76
N PHE A 202 2.11 -7.49 8.13
CA PHE A 202 1.17 -8.39 7.47
C PHE A 202 -0.28 -8.12 7.93
N ARG A 203 -1.07 -7.49 7.05
CA ARG A 203 -2.47 -7.11 7.32
C ARG A 203 -3.45 -8.10 6.69
N TRP A 204 -3.59 -9.28 7.32
CA TRP A 204 -4.40 -10.41 6.85
C TRP A 204 -5.86 -10.06 6.48
N TYR A 205 -6.45 -9.06 7.15
CA TYR A 205 -7.83 -8.66 6.95
C TYR A 205 -8.10 -8.11 5.53
N TYR A 206 -7.11 -7.51 4.85
CA TYR A 206 -7.26 -7.08 3.46
C TYR A 206 -7.37 -8.26 2.49
N TYR A 207 -6.59 -9.32 2.71
CA TYR A 207 -6.66 -10.54 1.90
C TYR A 207 -7.99 -11.27 2.10
N LEU A 208 -8.51 -11.28 3.34
CA LEU A 208 -9.83 -11.81 3.62
C LEU A 208 -10.92 -11.01 2.91
N ALA A 209 -10.86 -9.67 2.97
CA ALA A 209 -11.80 -8.80 2.29
C ALA A 209 -11.77 -9.01 0.76
N ALA A 210 -10.57 -9.16 0.18
CA ALA A 210 -10.41 -9.48 -1.24
C ALA A 210 -11.02 -10.83 -1.60
N ALA A 211 -10.81 -11.87 -0.77
CA ALA A 211 -11.40 -13.19 -1.00
C ALA A 211 -12.94 -13.16 -0.98
N LEU A 212 -13.53 -12.43 -0.02
CA LEU A 212 -14.98 -12.21 0.03
C LEU A 212 -15.49 -11.42 -1.18
N ALA A 213 -14.75 -10.40 -1.62
CA ALA A 213 -15.10 -9.62 -2.80
C ALA A 213 -15.14 -10.48 -4.07
N VAL A 214 -14.19 -11.41 -4.25
CA VAL A 214 -14.18 -12.35 -5.38
C VAL A 214 -15.46 -13.20 -5.40
N PHE A 215 -15.84 -13.80 -4.27
CA PHE A 215 -17.07 -14.58 -4.19
C PHE A 215 -18.33 -13.73 -4.40
N ALA A 216 -18.34 -12.49 -3.91
CA ALA A 216 -19.43 -11.55 -4.14
C ALA A 216 -19.58 -11.23 -5.63
N VAL A 217 -18.48 -10.93 -6.34
CA VAL A 217 -18.47 -10.65 -7.78
C VAL A 217 -18.98 -11.85 -8.58
N ILE A 218 -18.48 -13.06 -8.29
CA ILE A 218 -18.93 -14.29 -8.97
C ILE A 218 -20.42 -14.53 -8.70
N GLY A 219 -20.86 -14.33 -7.46
CA GLY A 219 -22.27 -14.46 -7.07
C GLY A 219 -23.19 -13.49 -7.82
N VAL A 220 -22.80 -12.21 -7.90
CA VAL A 220 -23.55 -11.19 -8.64
C VAL A 220 -23.59 -11.51 -10.14
N ALA A 221 -22.45 -11.90 -10.73
CA ALA A 221 -22.37 -12.29 -12.13
C ALA A 221 -23.28 -13.49 -12.45
N LEU A 222 -23.31 -14.49 -11.56
CA LEU A 222 -24.19 -15.65 -11.70
C LEU A 222 -25.67 -15.28 -11.61
N LEU A 223 -26.05 -14.44 -10.64
CA LEU A 223 -27.43 -13.97 -10.50
C LEU A 223 -27.89 -13.23 -11.76
N TYR A 224 -27.03 -12.37 -12.31
CA TYR A 224 -27.28 -11.67 -13.57
C TYR A 224 -27.46 -12.63 -14.74
N ALA A 225 -26.56 -13.59 -14.93
CA ALA A 225 -26.63 -14.57 -16.01
C ALA A 225 -27.89 -15.45 -15.92
N LEU A 226 -28.26 -15.87 -14.72
CA LEU A 226 -29.49 -16.65 -14.49
C LEU A 226 -30.76 -15.85 -14.78
N ASP A 227 -30.78 -14.55 -14.50
CA ASP A 227 -31.92 -13.69 -14.81
C ASP A 227 -32.06 -13.45 -16.31
N LYS A 228 -30.94 -13.23 -17.00
CA LYS A 228 -30.88 -13.08 -18.46
C LYS A 228 -31.52 -14.28 -19.18
N ILE A 229 -31.16 -15.51 -18.79
CA ILE A 229 -31.69 -16.74 -19.41
C ILE A 229 -33.20 -16.90 -19.20
N LYS A 230 -33.75 -16.45 -18.07
CA LYS A 230 -35.20 -16.49 -17.85
C LYS A 230 -35.92 -15.54 -18.79
N LYS A 231 -35.39 -14.33 -18.97
CA LYS A 231 -35.97 -13.30 -19.85
C LYS A 231 -35.98 -13.78 -21.31
N ASP A 232 -34.86 -14.35 -21.77
CA ASP A 232 -34.76 -14.88 -23.14
C ASP A 232 -35.80 -15.98 -23.41
N ASN A 233 -36.03 -16.89 -22.46
CA ASN A 233 -37.06 -17.93 -22.61
C ASN A 233 -38.49 -17.35 -22.72
N ILE A 234 -38.82 -16.28 -21.98
CA ILE A 234 -40.16 -15.67 -22.03
C ILE A 234 -40.39 -14.99 -23.39
N ILE A 235 -39.39 -14.24 -23.88
CA ILE A 235 -39.48 -13.54 -25.17
C ILE A 235 -39.60 -14.54 -26.32
N GLU A 236 -38.82 -15.62 -26.29
CA GLU A 236 -38.86 -16.66 -27.34
C GLU A 236 -40.18 -17.44 -27.34
N THR A 237 -40.83 -17.56 -26.17
CA THR A 237 -42.18 -18.15 -26.06
C THR A 237 -43.23 -17.21 -26.65
N LEU A 238 -43.21 -15.91 -26.29
CA LEU A 238 -44.12 -14.92 -26.85
C LEU A 238 -43.98 -14.80 -28.38
N LYS A 239 -42.75 -14.83 -28.89
CA LYS A 239 -42.48 -14.75 -30.33
C LYS A 239 -42.93 -15.98 -31.12
N ARG A 240 -43.20 -17.12 -30.45
CA ARG A 240 -43.76 -18.32 -31.07
C ARG A 240 -45.28 -18.35 -31.06
N ASP A 241 -45.93 -17.58 -30.19
CA ASP A 241 -47.39 -17.48 -30.13
C ASP A 241 -47.96 -16.43 -31.11
N ASP A 242 -47.10 -15.57 -31.67
CA ASP A 242 -47.45 -14.55 -32.69
C ASP A 242 -47.39 -15.04 -34.16
N ILE A 243 -47.28 -16.36 -34.42
CA ILE A 243 -47.27 -16.97 -35.78
C ILE A 243 -48.41 -17.96 -35.94
#